data_AF-A0A378JH82-F1
#
_entry.id   AF-A0A378JH82-F1
#
_cell.length_a   1.000
_cell.length_b   1.000
_cell.length_c   1.000
_cell.angle_alpha   90.00
_cell.angle_beta   90.00
_cell.angle_gamma   90.00
#
_symmetry.space_group_name_H-M   'P 1'
#
loop_
_entity.id
_entity.type
_entity.pdbx_description
1 polymer ?
#
loop_
_entity_poly.entity_id
_entity_poly.type
_entity_poly.pdbx_seq_one_letter_code
_entity_poly.pdbx_strand_id
1 'polypeptide(L)'
;MCFEGFEKIVEKVFHKKNDDSKKIDLQHIDLHQFEKEKINSAVRADFVLSAEIIVITLGAVASTSLINQLIVLAIISIIMTIGVYGLVACIVKLDDLGFILREKRHPLKQIGILLIDAAPILMKILSTVGTIAMFLVGGSIITHEIPAILITQKICHPLYLWELMSLQGSFQVRF
;
A
#
# COMPACT_ATOMS: atom_id res chain seq x y z
N MET A 1 0.80 -14.39 -9.22
CA MET A 1 0.92 -12.92 -9.08
C MET A 1 1.63 -12.29 -10.27
N CYS A 2 2.91 -12.58 -10.54
CA CYS A 2 3.60 -11.94 -11.68
C CYS A 2 3.22 -12.52 -13.05
N PHE A 3 2.92 -13.81 -13.15
CA PHE A 3 2.63 -14.46 -14.43
C PHE A 3 1.24 -14.08 -14.98
N GLU A 4 0.21 -14.13 -14.13
CA GLU A 4 -1.18 -13.81 -14.48
C GLU A 4 -1.43 -12.30 -14.64
N GLY A 5 -0.68 -11.47 -13.90
CA GLY A 5 -0.64 -10.03 -14.10
C GLY A 5 0.08 -9.63 -15.39
N PHE A 6 1.18 -10.32 -15.74
CA PHE A 6 1.88 -10.13 -17.01
C PHE A 6 1.03 -10.58 -18.20
N GLU A 7 0.31 -11.70 -18.08
CA GLU A 7 -0.59 -12.22 -19.11
C GLU A 7 -1.76 -11.26 -19.39
N LYS A 8 -2.37 -10.68 -18.35
CA LYS A 8 -3.41 -9.64 -18.51
C LYS A 8 -2.89 -8.32 -19.08
N ILE A 9 -1.64 -7.96 -18.80
CA ILE A 9 -1.01 -6.74 -19.36
C ILE A 9 -0.61 -6.97 -20.82
N VAL A 10 -0.03 -8.14 -21.14
CA VAL A 10 0.31 -8.54 -22.50
C VAL A 10 -0.95 -8.67 -23.35
N GLU A 11 -2.00 -9.32 -22.87
CA GLU A 11 -3.29 -9.40 -23.58
C GLU A 11 -3.87 -8.00 -23.82
N LYS A 12 -3.82 -7.09 -22.84
CA LYS A 12 -4.39 -5.74 -22.98
C LYS A 12 -3.57 -4.84 -23.92
N VAL A 13 -2.27 -5.11 -24.07
CA VAL A 13 -1.38 -4.44 -25.02
C VAL A 13 -1.49 -5.04 -26.42
N PHE A 14 -1.70 -6.35 -26.56
CA PHE A 14 -1.84 -7.04 -27.85
C PHE A 14 -3.26 -7.01 -28.44
N HIS A 15 -4.32 -6.97 -27.61
CA HIS A 15 -5.72 -6.94 -28.07
C HIS A 15 -6.22 -5.57 -28.53
N LYS A 16 -5.37 -4.53 -28.58
CA LYS A 16 -5.77 -3.25 -29.18
C LYS A 16 -5.80 -3.29 -30.73
N LYS A 17 -5.52 -4.43 -31.37
CA LYS A 17 -5.43 -4.51 -32.83
C LYS A 17 -6.33 -5.50 -33.56
N ASN A 18 -7.24 -6.23 -32.92
CA ASN A 18 -8.30 -6.87 -33.71
C ASN A 18 -9.59 -7.06 -32.90
N ASP A 19 -10.60 -6.42 -33.45
CA ASP A 19 -12.02 -6.71 -33.28
C ASP A 19 -12.28 -8.22 -33.47
N ASP A 20 -13.20 -8.75 -32.68
CA ASP A 20 -14.07 -9.92 -32.95
C ASP A 20 -14.34 -10.76 -31.69
N SER A 21 -15.45 -10.39 -31.03
CA SER A 21 -16.55 -11.32 -30.74
C SER A 21 -16.20 -12.79 -30.51
N LYS A 22 -15.77 -13.13 -29.29
CA LYS A 22 -15.91 -14.51 -28.78
C LYS A 22 -16.84 -14.56 -27.57
N LYS A 23 -18.01 -15.11 -27.83
CA LYS A 23 -19.02 -15.55 -26.87
C LYS A 23 -18.34 -16.27 -25.71
N ILE A 24 -18.42 -15.69 -24.52
CA ILE A 24 -18.01 -16.32 -23.27
C ILE A 24 -19.08 -17.36 -22.96
N ASP A 25 -18.68 -18.63 -23.06
CA ASP A 25 -19.48 -19.78 -22.66
C ASP A 25 -19.64 -19.74 -21.12
N LEU A 26 -20.86 -19.44 -20.68
CA LEU A 26 -21.22 -19.21 -19.27
C LEU A 26 -21.59 -20.51 -18.52
N GLN A 27 -21.32 -21.69 -19.07
CA GLN A 27 -21.90 -22.94 -18.55
C GLN A 27 -21.08 -23.75 -17.54
N HIS A 28 -19.85 -23.37 -17.18
CA HIS A 28 -19.09 -24.07 -16.13
C HIS A 28 -18.18 -23.15 -15.31
N ILE A 29 -18.71 -22.04 -14.81
CA ILE A 29 -18.02 -21.28 -13.76
C ILE A 29 -18.26 -22.03 -12.45
N ASP A 30 -17.28 -22.84 -12.03
CA ASP A 30 -17.28 -23.55 -10.76
C ASP A 30 -17.26 -22.52 -9.61
N LEU A 31 -18.45 -22.08 -9.20
CA LEU A 31 -18.69 -20.99 -8.25
C LEU A 31 -17.89 -21.17 -6.95
N HIS A 32 -17.66 -22.43 -6.57
CA HIS A 32 -16.87 -22.80 -5.40
C HIS A 32 -15.36 -22.52 -5.53
N GLN A 33 -14.79 -22.60 -6.73
CA GLN A 33 -13.39 -22.20 -6.96
C GLN A 33 -13.23 -20.69 -6.87
N PHE A 34 -14.13 -19.92 -7.46
CA PHE A 34 -14.12 -18.46 -7.40
C PHE A 34 -14.33 -17.92 -5.98
N GLU A 35 -15.20 -18.53 -5.19
CA GLU A 35 -15.38 -18.17 -3.77
C GLU A 35 -14.12 -18.45 -2.95
N LYS A 36 -13.53 -19.64 -3.09
CA LYS A 36 -12.28 -19.99 -2.39
C LYS A 36 -11.14 -19.06 -2.77
N GLU A 37 -10.97 -18.72 -4.04
CA GLU A 37 -9.94 -17.79 -4.48
C GLU A 37 -10.16 -16.39 -3.90
N LYS A 38 -11.40 -15.91 -3.88
CA LYS A 38 -11.72 -14.60 -3.31
C LYS A 38 -11.47 -14.54 -1.81
N ILE A 39 -11.87 -15.58 -1.07
CA ILE A 39 -11.63 -15.69 0.37
C ILE A 39 -10.13 -15.77 0.65
N ASN A 40 -9.40 -16.64 -0.05
CA ASN A 40 -7.95 -16.78 0.13
C ASN A 40 -7.18 -15.50 -0.21
N SER A 41 -7.65 -14.75 -1.22
CA SER A 41 -7.07 -13.46 -1.58
C SER A 41 -7.34 -12.40 -0.51
N ALA A 42 -8.55 -12.36 0.06
CA ALA A 42 -8.89 -11.43 1.14
C ALA A 42 -8.08 -11.70 2.41
N VAL A 43 -7.94 -12.97 2.79
CA VAL A 43 -7.16 -13.39 3.97
C VAL A 43 -5.69 -13.03 3.82
N ARG A 44 -5.09 -13.22 2.63
CA ARG A 44 -3.67 -12.88 2.41
C ARG A 44 -3.42 -11.38 2.52
N ALA A 45 -4.34 -10.55 2.03
CA ALA A 45 -4.23 -9.09 2.15
C ALA A 45 -4.29 -8.65 3.62
N ASP A 46 -5.18 -9.25 4.41
CA ASP A 46 -5.36 -8.94 5.83
C ASP A 46 -4.13 -9.31 6.67
N PHE A 47 -3.49 -10.45 6.39
CA PHE A 47 -2.25 -10.86 7.07
C PHE A 47 -1.06 -9.94 6.76
N VAL A 48 -0.90 -9.50 5.51
CA VAL A 48 0.20 -8.58 5.15
C VAL A 48 -0.01 -7.23 5.81
N LEU A 49 -1.24 -6.71 5.78
CA LEU A 49 -1.57 -5.41 6.34
C LEU A 49 -1.49 -5.39 7.86
N SER A 50 -1.88 -6.49 8.53
CA SER A 50 -1.74 -6.62 9.99
C SER A 50 -0.28 -6.79 10.43
N ALA A 51 0.52 -7.57 9.70
CA ALA A 51 1.96 -7.71 9.99
C ALA A 51 2.71 -6.38 9.83
N GLU A 52 2.37 -5.62 8.80
CA GLU A 52 2.94 -4.31 8.51
C GLU A 52 2.73 -3.31 9.65
N ILE A 53 1.50 -3.21 10.18
CA ILE A 53 1.18 -2.35 11.35
C ILE A 53 2.02 -2.77 12.57
N ILE A 54 2.17 -4.07 12.82
CA ILE A 54 2.95 -4.60 13.95
C ILE A 54 4.41 -4.16 13.83
N VAL A 55 5.04 -4.35 12.67
CA VAL A 55 6.46 -3.98 12.46
C VAL A 55 6.66 -2.47 12.57
N ILE A 56 5.77 -1.65 12.01
CA ILE A 56 5.84 -0.18 12.15
C ILE A 56 5.79 0.22 13.62
N THR A 57 4.91 -0.39 14.41
CA THR A 57 4.77 -0.03 15.84
C THR A 57 5.98 -0.48 16.65
N LEU A 58 6.52 -1.67 16.38
CA LEU A 58 7.76 -2.14 16.99
C LEU A 58 8.94 -1.24 16.60
N GLY A 59 9.01 -0.77 15.35
CA GLY A 59 10.07 0.13 14.89
C GLY A 59 9.96 1.54 15.49
N ALA A 60 8.75 2.13 15.53
CA ALA A 60 8.54 3.50 15.97
C ALA A 60 8.56 3.68 17.50
N VAL A 61 8.19 2.64 18.25
CA VAL A 61 8.03 2.70 19.71
C VAL A 61 8.97 1.72 20.44
N ALA A 62 9.96 1.16 19.74
CA ALA A 62 10.93 0.21 20.28
C ALA A 62 11.67 0.69 21.55
N SER A 63 11.78 2.01 21.71
CA SER A 63 12.45 2.67 22.83
C SER A 63 11.56 2.94 24.05
N THR A 64 10.27 2.60 23.99
CA THR A 64 9.26 2.88 25.02
C THR A 64 8.70 1.59 25.62
N SER A 65 8.19 1.66 26.87
CA SER A 65 7.55 0.53 27.55
C SER A 65 6.39 -0.06 26.73
N LEU A 66 6.26 -1.39 26.73
CA LEU A 66 5.21 -2.12 26.01
C LEU A 66 3.79 -1.60 26.29
N ILE A 67 3.52 -1.16 27.51
CA ILE A 67 2.21 -0.61 27.91
C ILE A 67 1.90 0.68 27.13
N ASN A 68 2.89 1.56 26.99
CA ASN A 68 2.72 2.81 26.26
C ASN A 68 2.58 2.57 24.75
N GLN A 69 3.32 1.60 24.19
CA GLN A 69 3.17 1.21 22.79
C GLN A 69 1.74 0.71 22.50
N LEU A 70 1.20 -0.14 23.38
CA LEU A 70 -0.15 -0.68 23.25
C LEU A 70 -1.22 0.42 23.29
N ILE A 71 -1.08 1.39 24.21
CA ILE A 71 -2.00 2.52 24.34
C ILE A 71 -1.98 3.40 23.07
N VAL A 72 -0.79 3.76 22.59
CA VAL A 72 -0.65 4.58 21.37
C VAL A 72 -1.23 3.87 20.16
N LEU A 73 -0.95 2.57 20.00
CA LEU A 73 -1.49 1.76 18.92
C LEU A 73 -3.03 1.68 18.98
N ALA A 74 -3.60 1.45 20.16
CA ALA A 74 -5.06 1.42 20.34
C ALA A 74 -5.72 2.75 19.95
N ILE A 75 -5.13 3.88 20.35
CA ILE A 75 -5.64 5.22 20.03
C ILE A 75 -5.58 5.47 18.52
N ILE A 76 -4.44 5.23 17.88
CA ILE A 76 -4.28 5.41 16.43
C ILE A 76 -5.26 4.52 15.66
N SER A 77 -5.40 3.26 16.08
CA SER A 77 -6.34 2.31 15.48
C SER A 77 -7.79 2.80 15.54
N ILE A 78 -8.25 3.30 16.68
CA ILE A 78 -9.60 3.85 16.84
C ILE A 78 -9.79 5.11 15.98
N ILE A 79 -8.83 6.03 16.01
CA ILE A 79 -8.89 7.27 15.23
C ILE A 79 -8.95 6.97 13.73
N MET A 80 -8.12 6.04 13.24
CA MET A 80 -8.12 5.65 11.84
C MET A 80 -9.40 4.92 11.44
N THR A 81 -9.93 4.06 12.32
CA THR A 81 -11.21 3.38 12.08
C THR A 81 -12.33 4.40 11.93
N ILE A 82 -12.48 5.31 12.89
CA ILE A 82 -13.53 6.34 12.84
C ILE A 82 -13.28 7.30 11.66
N GLY A 83 -12.03 7.69 11.42
CA GLY A 83 -11.65 8.63 10.37
C GLY A 83 -11.95 8.07 8.97
N VAL A 84 -11.52 6.84 8.67
CA VAL A 84 -11.73 6.22 7.36
C VAL A 84 -13.20 5.89 7.14
N TYR A 85 -13.87 5.23 8.10
CA TYR A 85 -15.29 4.91 7.95
C TYR A 85 -16.16 6.17 7.93
N GLY A 86 -15.81 7.19 8.73
CA GLY A 86 -16.49 8.48 8.74
C GLY A 86 -16.33 9.23 7.42
N LEU A 87 -15.12 9.26 6.85
CA LEU A 87 -14.85 9.85 5.54
C LEU A 87 -15.65 9.15 4.44
N VAL A 88 -15.60 7.81 4.39
CA VAL A 88 -16.34 7.02 3.38
C VAL A 88 -17.85 7.20 3.54
N ALA A 89 -18.37 7.17 4.77
CA ALA A 89 -19.80 7.40 5.03
C ALA A 89 -20.23 8.83 4.66
N CYS A 90 -19.36 9.83 4.88
CA CYS A 90 -19.61 11.20 4.47
C CYS A 90 -19.70 11.30 2.95
N ILE A 91 -18.76 10.68 2.22
CA ILE A 91 -18.76 10.62 0.76
C ILE A 91 -20.04 9.99 0.23
N VAL A 92 -20.43 8.82 0.75
CA VAL A 92 -21.63 8.10 0.32
C VAL A 92 -22.90 8.91 0.62
N LYS A 93 -22.97 9.54 1.80
CA LYS A 93 -24.12 10.36 2.18
C LYS A 93 -24.24 11.63 1.33
N LEU A 94 -23.14 12.20 0.86
CA LEU A 94 -23.14 13.30 -0.11
C LEU A 94 -23.61 12.82 -1.48
N ASP A 95 -23.20 11.62 -1.91
CA ASP A 95 -23.65 11.00 -3.17
C ASP A 95 -25.18 10.76 -3.17
N ASP A 96 -25.71 10.16 -2.10
CA ASP A 96 -27.15 9.94 -1.91
C ASP A 96 -27.95 11.27 -1.91
N LEU A 97 -27.40 12.32 -1.30
CA LEU A 97 -27.99 13.67 -1.36
C LEU A 97 -27.99 14.24 -2.79
N GLY A 98 -26.95 13.95 -3.57
CA GLY A 98 -26.86 14.32 -4.99
C GLY A 98 -28.04 13.79 -5.81
N PHE A 99 -28.45 12.54 -5.54
CA PHE A 99 -29.62 11.93 -6.16
C PHE A 99 -30.92 12.70 -5.88
N ILE A 100 -31.13 13.12 -4.63
CA ILE A 100 -32.31 13.90 -4.21
C ILE A 100 -32.29 15.32 -4.84
N LEU A 101 -31.10 15.92 -4.98
CA LEU A 101 -30.95 17.26 -5.56
C LEU A 101 -31.17 17.29 -7.08
N ARG A 102 -31.01 16.14 -7.77
CA ARG A 102 -31.24 16.00 -9.21
C ARG A 102 -32.69 16.32 -9.62
N GLU A 103 -33.65 16.10 -8.73
CA GLU A 103 -35.08 16.34 -8.97
C GLU A 103 -35.51 17.79 -8.70
N LYS A 104 -34.64 18.62 -8.10
CA LYS A 104 -34.90 20.04 -7.81
C LYS A 104 -34.66 20.95 -9.04
N ARG A 105 -35.11 22.21 -8.96
CA ARG A 105 -34.92 23.22 -10.02
C ARG A 105 -33.46 23.69 -10.14
N HIS A 106 -33.13 24.28 -11.28
CA HIS A 106 -31.82 24.92 -11.54
C HIS A 106 -31.55 26.01 -10.48
N PRO A 107 -30.32 26.13 -9.90
CA PRO A 107 -29.05 25.47 -10.23
C PRO A 107 -28.75 24.18 -9.45
N LEU A 108 -29.59 23.81 -8.48
CA LEU A 108 -29.37 22.65 -7.59
C LEU A 108 -29.31 21.32 -8.36
N LYS A 109 -30.01 21.23 -9.50
CA LYS A 109 -29.95 20.09 -10.42
C LYS A 109 -28.55 19.84 -11.01
N GLN A 110 -27.83 20.90 -11.39
CA GLN A 110 -26.49 20.75 -11.98
C GLN A 110 -25.47 20.31 -10.92
N ILE A 111 -25.61 20.82 -9.70
CA ILE A 111 -24.79 20.42 -8.55
C ILE A 111 -25.06 18.95 -8.21
N GLY A 112 -26.33 18.51 -8.19
CA GLY A 112 -26.69 17.11 -7.94
C GLY A 112 -26.11 16.13 -8.96
N ILE A 113 -26.16 16.46 -10.26
CA ILE A 113 -25.56 15.63 -11.32
C ILE A 113 -24.04 15.56 -11.18
N LEU A 114 -23.39 16.70 -10.92
CA LEU A 114 -21.94 16.75 -10.74
C LEU A 114 -21.49 15.95 -9.50
N LEU A 115 -22.30 15.90 -8.45
CA LEU A 115 -22.00 15.15 -7.23
C LEU A 115 -22.10 13.63 -7.46
N ILE A 116 -23.12 13.17 -8.19
CA ILE A 116 -23.31 11.76 -8.58
C ILE A 116 -22.18 11.28 -9.48
N ASP A 117 -21.74 12.10 -10.43
CA ASP A 117 -20.65 11.73 -11.34
C ASP A 117 -19.27 11.75 -10.64
N ALA A 118 -19.12 12.55 -9.59
CA ALA A 118 -17.88 12.63 -8.80
C ALA A 118 -17.68 11.43 -7.86
N ALA A 119 -18.75 10.86 -7.31
CA ALA A 119 -18.68 9.71 -6.40
C ALA A 119 -17.93 8.47 -6.97
N PRO A 120 -18.22 7.98 -8.20
CA PRO A 120 -17.51 6.82 -8.77
C PRO A 120 -16.04 7.14 -9.10
N ILE A 121 -15.72 8.39 -9.40
CA ILE A 121 -14.34 8.83 -9.64
C ILE A 121 -13.56 8.80 -8.31
N LEU A 122 -14.17 9.31 -7.24
CA LEU A 122 -13.58 9.32 -5.91
C LEU A 122 -13.31 7.90 -5.39
N MET A 123 -14.26 6.97 -5.59
CA MET A 123 -14.08 5.55 -5.25
C MET A 123 -12.89 4.90 -5.98
N LYS A 124 -12.70 5.20 -7.28
CA LYS A 124 -11.55 4.70 -8.06
C LYS A 124 -10.21 5.28 -7.59
N ILE A 125 -10.20 6.57 -7.24
CA ILE A 125 -9.01 7.24 -6.70
C ILE A 125 -8.64 6.63 -5.35
N LEU A 126 -9.60 6.49 -4.43
CA LEU A 126 -9.35 5.86 -3.13
C LEU A 126 -8.77 4.45 -3.28
N SER A 127 -9.28 3.65 -4.24
CA SER A 127 -8.75 2.31 -4.50
C SER A 127 -7.30 2.34 -5.00
N THR A 128 -6.97 3.25 -5.93
CA THR A 128 -5.62 3.38 -6.48
C THR A 128 -4.64 3.88 -5.43
N VAL A 129 -5.02 4.93 -4.69
CA VAL A 129 -4.23 5.49 -3.60
C VAL A 129 -4.04 4.46 -2.50
N GLY A 130 -5.07 3.69 -2.14
CA GLY A 130 -4.98 2.62 -1.15
C GLY A 130 -3.98 1.54 -1.56
N THR A 131 -3.96 1.16 -2.84
CA THR A 131 -2.99 0.18 -3.36
C THR A 131 -1.56 0.73 -3.36
N ILE A 132 -1.37 1.99 -3.77
CA ILE A 132 -0.06 2.66 -3.70
C ILE A 132 0.41 2.76 -2.25
N ALA A 133 -0.48 3.13 -1.33
CA ALA A 133 -0.17 3.22 0.09
C ALA A 133 0.29 1.87 0.65
N MET A 134 -0.47 0.79 0.43
CA MET A 134 -0.05 -0.56 0.85
C MET A 134 1.32 -0.96 0.27
N PHE A 135 1.64 -0.53 -0.96
CA PHE A 135 2.93 -0.83 -1.58
C PHE A 135 4.08 0.00 -1.00
N LEU A 136 3.85 1.29 -0.72
CA LEU A 136 4.83 2.18 -0.11
C LEU A 136 5.13 1.78 1.33
N VAL A 137 4.09 1.42 2.08
CA VAL A 137 4.24 0.99 3.47
C VAL A 137 5.01 -0.35 3.51
N GLY A 138 4.71 -1.30 2.62
CA GLY A 138 5.43 -2.59 2.58
C GLY A 138 6.89 -2.41 2.13
N GLY A 139 7.13 -1.51 1.19
CA GLY A 139 8.48 -1.12 0.76
C GLY A 139 9.31 -0.44 1.86
N SER A 140 8.66 0.27 2.79
CA SER A 140 9.33 0.94 3.92
C SER A 140 9.87 -0.05 4.97
N ILE A 141 9.23 -1.22 5.10
CA ILE A 141 9.70 -2.31 5.96
C ILE A 141 10.98 -2.93 5.40
N ILE A 142 11.01 -3.22 4.09
CA ILE A 142 12.16 -3.85 3.43
C ILE A 142 13.42 -2.99 3.55
N THR A 143 13.30 -1.67 3.42
CA THR A 143 14.45 -0.77 3.54
C THR A 143 14.96 -0.59 4.98
N HIS A 144 14.10 -0.81 5.98
CA HIS A 144 14.48 -0.72 7.40
C HIS A 144 15.03 -2.05 7.96
N GLU A 145 14.61 -3.22 7.45
CA GLU A 145 15.10 -4.52 7.91
C GLU A 145 16.41 -4.98 7.26
N ILE A 146 16.81 -4.39 6.12
CA ILE A 146 18.14 -4.63 5.56
C ILE A 146 19.15 -3.88 6.46
N PRO A 147 20.02 -4.59 7.19
CA PRO A 147 20.96 -3.95 8.09
C PRO A 147 21.96 -3.12 7.28
N ALA A 148 21.74 -1.80 7.22
CA ALA A 148 22.75 -0.82 6.83
C ALA A 148 24.05 -0.95 7.68
N ILE A 149 24.00 -1.72 8.77
CA ILE A 149 25.12 -2.08 9.63
C ILE A 149 26.19 -2.93 8.91
N LEU A 150 25.84 -3.75 7.91
CA LEU A 150 26.82 -4.59 7.22
C LEU A 150 27.64 -3.84 6.15
N ILE A 151 27.10 -2.75 5.59
CA ILE A 151 27.81 -1.94 4.57
C ILE A 151 28.79 -0.98 5.25
N THR A 152 28.40 -0.38 6.38
CA THR A 152 29.26 0.58 7.09
C THR A 152 30.44 -0.10 7.81
N GLN A 153 30.24 -1.30 8.38
CA GLN A 153 31.33 -2.05 9.06
C GLN A 153 32.41 -2.53 8.09
N LYS A 154 32.03 -3.05 6.91
CA LYS A 154 32.98 -3.62 5.94
C LYS A 154 33.84 -2.57 5.23
N ILE A 155 33.36 -1.33 5.14
CA ILE A 155 34.06 -0.21 4.49
C ILE A 155 34.92 0.58 5.49
N CYS A 156 34.53 0.63 6.78
CA CYS A 156 35.23 1.44 7.78
C CYS A 156 36.48 0.75 8.40
N HIS A 157 36.53 -0.59 8.45
CA HIS A 157 37.68 -1.31 9.01
C HIS A 157 38.99 -1.24 8.18
N PRO A 158 39.01 -1.28 6.83
CA PRO A 158 40.27 -1.18 6.07
C PRO A 158 40.88 0.23 6.06
N LEU A 159 40.10 1.28 6.32
CA LEU A 159 40.62 2.66 6.37
C LEU A 159 41.44 2.94 7.64
N TYR A 160 41.00 2.43 8.80
CA TYR A 160 41.73 2.61 10.07
C TYR A 160 43.05 1.82 10.13
N LEU A 161 43.10 0.64 9.48
CA LEU A 161 44.35 -0.13 9.34
C LEU A 161 45.37 0.55 8.42
N TRP A 162 44.92 1.29 7.40
CA TRP A 162 45.82 2.05 6.51
C TRP A 162 46.38 3.30 7.22
N GLU A 163 45.57 3.97 8.05
CA GLU A 163 46.04 5.08 8.91
C GLU A 163 47.08 4.61 9.94
N LEU A 164 46.84 3.47 10.61
CA LEU A 164 47.80 2.86 11.54
C LEU A 164 49.07 2.34 10.83
N MET A 165 48.97 1.76 9.62
CA MET A 165 50.16 1.39 8.82
C MET A 165 50.94 2.63 8.33
N SER A 166 50.26 3.73 8.00
CA SER A 166 50.91 4.97 7.54
C SER A 166 51.65 5.71 8.66
N LEU A 167 51.18 5.63 9.90
CA LEU A 167 51.84 6.22 11.07
C LEU A 167 53.04 5.41 11.56
N GLN A 168 53.07 4.10 11.31
CA GLN A 168 54.20 3.24 11.67
C GLN A 168 55.30 3.18 10.59
N GLY A 169 55.00 3.60 9.35
CA GLY A 169 55.95 3.63 8.23
C GLY A 169 56.95 4.80 8.21
N SER A 170 56.77 5.82 9.06
CA SER A 170 57.64 7.02 9.10
C SER A 170 58.80 6.95 10.11
N PHE A 171 58.99 5.83 10.84
CA PHE A 171 59.99 5.77 11.92
C PHE A 171 61.09 4.70 11.78
N GLN A 172 61.28 4.06 10.62
CA GLN A 172 62.33 3.04 10.47
C GLN A 172 63.05 3.09 9.12
N VAL A 173 63.55 4.28 8.73
CA VAL A 173 64.75 4.41 7.88
C VAL A 173 65.58 5.62 8.34
N ARG A 174 66.23 5.50 9.51
CA ARG A 174 67.49 6.20 9.80
C ARG A 174 68.16 5.55 11.03
N PHE A 175 69.22 4.80 10.72
CA PHE A 175 70.22 4.16 11.59
C PHE A 175 69.77 2.89 12.33
#